data_AF-A0A7H0H1S5-F1
#
_entry.id   AF-A0A7H0H1S5-F1
#
_cell.length_a   1.000
_cell.length_b   1.000
_cell.length_c   1.000
_cell.angle_alpha   90.00
_cell.angle_beta   90.00
_cell.angle_gamma   90.00
#
_symmetry.space_group_name_H-M   'P 1'
#
loop_
_entity.id
_entity.type
_entity.pdbx_description
1 polymer ?
#
loop_
_entity_poly.entity_id
_entity_poly.type
_entity_poly.pdbx_seq_one_letter_code
_entity_poly.pdbx_strand_id
1 'polypeptide(L)'
;MKKSKKTNAPAEQESLASPGFPIENIRHVEISQEEKLERSLLSGLLLQQTEDLNRKQQELKKQRDQEVIELIGGGTTSLGALKALIASKRQPYEPRFPRSIPFFSEIYRLNGWHDLDPASYIKPAVVAVWINELIYNRFSQEVLPTLRVFNPKRFGGSRAYKHFQFLNAEGQAELEQYRDEAIALMQTCSTWYEFRAKLFVVHSVPYQVELFAQ
;
A
#
# COMPACT_ATOMS: atom_id res chain seq x y z
N MET A 1 -54.09 47.93 4.02
CA MET A 1 -54.92 47.22 5.03
C MET A 1 -54.01 46.49 6.00
N LYS A 2 -54.51 46.31 7.23
CA LYS A 2 -53.81 45.89 8.45
C LYS A 2 -53.12 44.52 8.36
N LYS A 3 -51.93 44.47 8.99
CA LYS A 3 -51.35 43.44 9.89
C LYS A 3 -51.46 41.95 9.51
N SER A 4 -50.32 41.26 9.55
CA SER A 4 -50.08 40.24 10.58
C SER A 4 -48.60 39.94 10.80
N LYS A 5 -48.20 40.06 12.07
CA LYS A 5 -46.93 39.66 12.66
C LYS A 5 -46.77 38.15 12.53
N LYS A 6 -45.61 37.68 12.06
CA LYS A 6 -45.04 36.39 12.48
C LYS A 6 -43.76 36.69 13.25
N THR A 7 -43.89 36.57 14.56
CA THR A 7 -42.82 36.51 15.55
C THR A 7 -41.90 35.33 15.22
N ASN A 8 -40.61 35.62 15.10
CA ASN A 8 -39.55 34.64 14.88
C ASN A 8 -39.07 34.17 16.26
N ALA A 9 -39.24 32.88 16.55
CA ALA A 9 -38.69 32.24 17.75
C ALA A 9 -37.23 31.84 17.46
N PRO A 10 -36.26 32.05 18.38
CA PRO A 10 -34.91 31.55 18.20
C PRO A 10 -34.85 30.05 18.49
N ALA A 11 -34.10 29.34 17.66
CA ALA A 11 -33.81 27.92 17.76
C ALA A 11 -33.18 27.58 19.13
N GLU A 12 -33.86 26.73 19.89
CA GLU A 12 -33.29 26.05 21.05
C GLU A 12 -32.21 25.08 20.57
N GLN A 13 -30.96 25.38 20.92
CA GLN A 13 -29.86 24.45 20.81
C GLN A 13 -30.03 23.40 21.92
N GLU A 14 -30.60 22.25 21.59
CA GLU A 14 -30.54 21.04 22.42
C GLU A 14 -29.07 20.59 22.55
N SER A 15 -28.41 21.05 23.61
CA SER A 15 -27.17 20.44 24.09
C SER A 15 -27.56 19.13 24.77
N LEU A 16 -27.26 18.01 24.12
CA LEU A 16 -27.34 16.68 24.71
C LEU A 16 -26.32 16.61 25.87
N ALA A 17 -26.78 16.97 27.06
CA ALA A 17 -26.04 16.77 28.30
C ALA A 17 -25.87 15.25 28.51
N SER A 18 -24.63 14.77 28.42
CA SER A 18 -24.28 13.44 28.90
C SER A 18 -24.74 13.30 30.35
N PRO A 19 -25.43 12.22 30.74
CA PRO A 19 -25.87 12.04 32.12
C PRO A 19 -24.63 11.94 33.00
N GLY A 20 -24.37 13.01 33.74
CA GLY A 20 -23.30 13.07 34.73
C GLY A 20 -23.55 11.98 35.76
N PHE A 21 -22.59 11.07 35.92
CA PHE A 21 -22.53 10.21 37.09
C PHE A 21 -22.58 11.10 38.35
N PRO A 22 -23.43 10.81 39.34
CA PRO A 22 -23.49 11.61 40.56
C PRO A 22 -22.20 11.38 41.35
N ILE A 23 -21.25 12.30 41.19
CA ILE A 23 -20.10 12.43 42.07
C ILE A 23 -20.57 13.24 43.29
N GLU A 24 -21.53 12.69 44.03
CA GLU A 24 -21.84 13.23 45.34
C GLU A 24 -20.90 12.58 46.34
N ASN A 25 -20.07 13.43 46.96
CA ASN A 25 -19.14 13.15 48.05
C ASN A 25 -17.69 12.74 47.67
N ILE A 26 -17.00 13.54 46.85
CA ILE A 26 -15.53 13.65 47.01
C ILE A 26 -15.30 14.54 48.22
N ARG A 27 -15.04 13.93 49.38
CA ARG A 27 -14.39 14.66 50.48
C ARG A 27 -13.09 15.23 49.91
N HIS A 28 -12.95 16.56 49.87
CA HIS A 28 -11.65 17.18 49.66
C HIS A 28 -10.78 16.76 50.85
N VAL A 29 -10.01 15.70 50.67
CA VAL A 29 -8.98 15.31 51.62
C VAL A 29 -7.92 16.40 51.54
N GLU A 30 -7.70 17.14 52.62
CA GLU A 30 -6.58 18.07 52.73
C GLU A 30 -5.30 17.25 52.81
N ILE A 31 -4.73 16.97 51.64
CA ILE A 31 -3.50 16.21 51.49
C ILE A 31 -2.36 17.07 52.05
N SER A 32 -1.57 16.51 52.98
CA SER A 32 -0.37 17.14 53.54
C SER A 32 0.60 17.54 52.42
N GLN A 33 1.43 18.56 52.64
CA GLN A 33 2.44 18.96 51.66
C GLN A 33 3.38 17.81 51.30
N GLU A 34 3.66 16.94 52.27
CA GLU A 34 4.49 15.74 52.10
C GLU A 34 3.79 14.69 51.21
N GLU A 35 2.52 14.39 51.45
CA GLU A 35 1.75 13.46 50.61
C GLU A 35 1.55 13.99 49.18
N LYS A 36 1.47 15.32 48.99
CA LYS A 36 1.47 15.94 47.65
C LYS A 36 2.80 15.71 46.94
N LEU A 37 3.92 15.82 47.66
CA LEU A 37 5.25 15.55 47.13
C LEU A 37 5.40 14.07 46.76
N GLU A 38 4.99 13.16 47.64
CA GLU A 38 5.01 11.71 47.39
C GLU A 38 4.19 11.33 46.16
N ARG A 39 2.96 11.87 46.03
CA ARG A 39 2.13 11.65 44.85
C ARG A 39 2.77 12.20 43.57
N SER A 40 3.41 13.36 43.64
CA SER A 40 4.13 13.95 42.52
C SER A 40 5.32 13.07 42.10
N LEU A 41 6.09 12.56 43.06
CA LEU A 41 7.22 11.66 42.85
C LEU A 41 6.76 10.32 42.25
N LEU A 42 5.73 9.70 42.81
CA LEU A 42 5.13 8.46 42.30
C LEU A 42 4.57 8.67 40.89
N SER A 43 3.88 9.78 40.64
CA SER A 43 3.39 10.14 39.31
C SER A 43 4.54 10.29 38.31
N GLY A 44 5.64 10.92 38.70
CA GLY A 44 6.84 11.05 37.87
C GLY A 44 7.47 9.70 37.55
N LEU A 45 7.58 8.81 38.54
CA LEU A 45 8.11 7.45 38.36
C LEU A 45 7.25 6.63 37.39
N LEU A 46 5.92 6.69 37.53
CA LEU A 46 4.99 6.01 36.62
C LEU A 46 5.10 6.52 35.19
N LEU A 47 5.25 7.84 35.02
CA LEU A 47 5.48 8.45 33.70
C LEU A 47 6.78 7.92 33.09
N GLN A 48 7.87 7.95 33.86
CA GLN A 48 9.18 7.47 33.41
C GLN A 48 9.14 5.98 33.02
N GLN A 49 8.55 5.12 33.86
CA GLN A 49 8.38 3.70 33.54
C GLN A 49 7.57 3.49 32.26
N THR A 50 6.52 4.29 32.05
CA THR A 50 5.70 4.22 30.84
C THR A 50 6.51 4.63 29.61
N GLU A 51 7.29 5.69 29.70
CA GLU A 51 8.21 6.12 28.64
C GLU A 51 9.27 5.05 28.32
N ASP A 52 9.87 4.46 29.34
CA ASP A 52 10.90 3.42 29.19
C ASP A 52 10.33 2.14 28.54
N LEU A 53 9.15 1.70 28.97
CA LEU A 53 8.44 0.57 28.34
C LEU A 53 8.12 0.87 26.86
N ASN A 54 7.66 2.08 26.56
CA ASN A 54 7.39 2.50 25.19
C ASN A 54 8.67 2.52 24.33
N ARG A 55 9.79 3.04 24.87
CA ARG A 55 11.09 3.03 24.17
C ARG A 55 11.54 1.60 23.89
N LYS A 56 11.48 0.71 24.88
CA LYS A 56 11.82 -0.70 24.72
C LYS A 56 10.97 -1.38 23.66
N GLN A 57 9.66 -1.14 23.65
CA GLN A 57 8.77 -1.66 22.60
C GLN A 57 9.14 -1.14 21.21
N GLN A 58 9.50 0.16 21.09
CA GLN A 58 9.94 0.74 19.82
C GLN A 58 11.25 0.13 19.32
N GLU A 59 12.22 -0.11 20.22
CA GLU A 59 13.49 -0.74 19.89
C GLU A 59 13.31 -2.18 19.39
N LEU A 60 12.51 -2.98 20.09
CA LEU A 60 12.17 -4.35 19.67
C LEU A 60 11.49 -4.36 18.30
N LYS A 61 10.60 -3.39 18.03
CA LYS A 61 9.95 -3.24 16.73
C LYS A 61 10.97 -2.92 15.63
N LYS A 62 11.92 -2.02 15.89
CA LYS A 62 12.99 -1.68 14.92
C LYS A 62 13.89 -2.89 14.63
N GLN A 63 14.29 -3.62 15.68
CA GLN A 63 15.09 -4.84 15.53
C GLN A 63 14.36 -5.87 14.66
N ARG A 64 13.09 -6.16 15.00
CA ARG A 64 12.25 -7.07 14.21
C ARG A 64 12.08 -6.64 12.74
N ASP A 65 11.97 -5.34 12.48
CA ASP A 65 11.84 -4.84 11.11
C ASP A 65 13.17 -4.94 10.34
N GLN A 66 14.32 -4.97 11.02
CA GLN A 66 15.65 -5.13 10.43
C GLN A 66 16.12 -6.59 10.34
N GLU A 67 15.48 -7.51 11.07
CA GLU A 67 15.79 -8.93 11.01
C GLU A 67 15.68 -9.45 9.57
N VAL A 68 16.80 -10.03 9.10
CA VAL A 68 16.88 -10.70 7.81
C VAL A 68 16.48 -12.15 8.00
N ILE A 69 15.42 -12.56 7.32
CA ILE A 69 14.89 -13.91 7.34
C ILE A 69 15.44 -14.64 6.11
N GLU A 70 16.11 -15.76 6.35
CA GLU A 70 16.57 -16.66 5.30
C GLU A 70 15.42 -17.58 4.86
N LEU A 71 15.17 -17.62 3.56
CA LEU A 71 14.15 -18.47 2.96
C LEU A 71 14.74 -19.84 2.64
N ILE A 72 13.89 -20.88 2.61
CA ILE A 72 14.28 -22.27 2.26
C ILE A 72 14.97 -22.34 0.87
N GLY A 73 14.65 -21.40 -0.03
CA GLY A 73 15.26 -21.28 -1.36
C GLY A 73 16.58 -20.50 -1.41
N GLY A 74 17.19 -20.14 -0.28
CA GLY A 74 18.47 -19.41 -0.21
C GLY A 74 18.38 -17.90 -0.45
N GLY A 75 17.18 -17.34 -0.63
CA GLY A 75 16.96 -15.90 -0.68
C GLY A 75 16.85 -15.28 0.73
N THR A 76 17.13 -13.99 0.85
CA THR A 76 16.93 -13.23 2.09
C THR A 76 15.76 -12.26 1.93
N THR A 77 14.97 -12.09 2.98
CA THR A 77 13.91 -11.06 3.06
C THR A 77 13.98 -10.32 4.38
N SER A 78 13.46 -9.09 4.45
CA SER A 78 13.26 -8.37 5.71
C SER A 78 11.86 -7.78 5.78
N LEU A 79 11.27 -7.80 6.98
CA LEU A 79 9.94 -7.23 7.20
C LEU A 79 9.92 -5.72 6.95
N GLY A 80 11.03 -5.03 7.23
CA GLY A 80 11.21 -3.61 6.95
C GLY A 80 11.18 -3.30 5.46
N ALA A 81 11.85 -4.09 4.62
CA ALA A 81 11.85 -3.89 3.16
C ALA A 81 10.44 -4.07 2.57
N LEU A 82 9.69 -5.06 3.06
CA LEU A 82 8.32 -5.28 2.61
C LEU A 82 7.37 -4.14 3.04
N LYS A 83 7.49 -3.69 4.29
CA LYS A 83 6.74 -2.54 4.81
C LYS A 83 7.10 -1.22 4.14
N ALA A 84 8.35 -1.07 3.69
CA ALA A 84 8.77 0.11 2.96
C ALA A 84 7.91 0.25 1.71
N LEU A 85 7.85 -0.76 0.85
CA LEU A 85 7.19 -0.69 -0.46
C LEU A 85 5.65 -0.75 -0.41
N ILE A 86 5.07 -1.33 0.64
CA ILE A 86 3.62 -1.53 0.74
C ILE A 86 2.98 -0.46 1.61
N ALA A 87 2.02 0.27 1.03
CA ALA A 87 1.28 1.27 1.75
C ALA A 87 0.26 0.64 2.70
N SER A 88 0.25 1.09 3.97
CA SER A 88 -0.75 0.66 4.97
C SER A 88 -2.18 1.01 4.58
N LYS A 89 -2.36 2.05 3.77
CA LYS A 89 -3.65 2.52 3.26
C LYS A 89 -3.64 2.53 1.73
N ARG A 90 -4.81 2.26 1.16
CA ARG A 90 -5.05 2.37 -0.28
C ARG A 90 -4.86 3.82 -0.74
N GLN A 91 -4.02 4.01 -1.75
CA GLN A 91 -3.78 5.27 -2.43
C GLN A 91 -4.93 5.62 -3.40
N PRO A 92 -5.13 6.91 -3.72
CA PRO A 92 -6.06 7.32 -4.76
C PRO A 92 -5.73 6.66 -6.10
N TYR A 93 -6.74 6.54 -6.96
CA TYR A 93 -6.55 5.95 -8.27
C TYR A 93 -5.83 6.95 -9.19
N GLU A 94 -4.58 6.64 -9.52
CA GLU A 94 -3.79 7.36 -10.52
C GLU A 94 -3.27 6.36 -11.57
N PRO A 95 -3.69 6.48 -12.85
CA PRO A 95 -3.38 5.48 -13.86
C PRO A 95 -1.88 5.48 -14.19
N ARG A 96 -1.19 4.38 -13.85
CA ARG A 96 0.24 4.17 -14.16
C ARG A 96 0.52 3.66 -15.56
N PHE A 97 -0.53 3.26 -16.27
CA PHE A 97 -0.47 2.87 -17.68
C PHE A 97 -1.49 3.71 -18.46
N PRO A 98 -1.31 5.04 -18.53
CA PRO A 98 -2.18 5.89 -19.34
C PRO A 98 -2.00 5.59 -20.82
N ARG A 99 -2.99 5.92 -21.64
CA ARG A 99 -2.94 5.68 -23.10
C ARG A 99 -1.83 6.45 -23.81
N SER A 100 -1.31 7.52 -23.19
CA SER A 100 -0.20 8.33 -23.71
C SER A 100 1.15 7.61 -23.65
N ILE A 101 1.29 6.61 -22.78
CA ILE A 101 2.53 5.84 -22.64
C ILE A 101 2.44 4.59 -23.53
N PRO A 102 3.42 4.33 -24.41
CA PRO A 102 3.34 3.28 -25.42
C PRO A 102 3.55 1.85 -24.87
N PHE A 103 3.14 1.57 -23.64
CA PHE A 103 3.29 0.23 -23.05
C PHE A 103 2.44 -0.81 -23.76
N PHE A 104 1.14 -0.55 -23.90
CA PHE A 104 0.22 -1.51 -24.53
C PHE A 104 0.39 -1.58 -26.04
N SER A 105 0.75 -0.47 -26.69
CA SER A 105 1.00 -0.45 -28.13
C SER A 105 2.20 -1.33 -28.50
N GLU A 106 3.28 -1.28 -27.71
CA GLU A 106 4.45 -2.13 -27.95
C GLU A 106 4.13 -3.62 -27.76
N ILE A 107 3.34 -3.99 -26.74
CA ILE A 107 2.87 -5.36 -26.56
C ILE A 107 2.08 -5.83 -27.78
N TYR A 108 1.17 -5.00 -28.31
CA TYR A 108 0.33 -5.36 -29.45
C TYR A 108 1.17 -5.49 -30.73
N ARG A 109 2.14 -4.58 -30.93
CA ARG A 109 3.09 -4.60 -32.05
C ARG A 109 3.87 -5.92 -32.06
N LEU A 110 4.47 -6.28 -30.93
CA LEU A 110 5.33 -7.47 -30.81
C LEU A 110 4.55 -8.79 -30.93
N ASN A 111 3.25 -8.78 -30.67
CA ASN A 111 2.36 -9.94 -30.80
C ASN A 111 1.59 -9.98 -32.14
N GLY A 112 1.79 -9.01 -33.03
CA GLY A 112 1.12 -8.96 -34.33
C GLY A 112 -0.40 -8.77 -34.25
N TRP A 113 -0.90 -8.16 -33.18
CA TRP A 113 -2.34 -7.96 -32.97
C TRP A 113 -2.86 -6.71 -33.67
N HIS A 114 -2.85 -6.74 -35.01
CA HIS A 114 -3.26 -5.60 -35.85
C HIS A 114 -4.76 -5.30 -35.79
N ASP A 115 -5.59 -6.31 -35.49
CA ASP A 115 -7.05 -6.16 -35.45
C ASP A 115 -7.59 -5.65 -34.11
N LEU A 116 -6.72 -5.52 -33.09
CA LEU A 116 -7.10 -5.10 -31.75
C LEU A 116 -6.62 -3.68 -31.45
N ASP A 117 -7.46 -2.88 -30.81
CA ASP A 117 -7.10 -1.53 -30.41
C ASP A 117 -6.32 -1.49 -29.07
N PRO A 118 -5.04 -1.04 -29.05
CA PRO A 118 -4.28 -0.86 -27.82
C PRO A 118 -4.82 0.28 -26.93
N ALA A 119 -5.69 1.16 -27.41
CA ALA A 119 -6.34 2.21 -26.61
C ALA A 119 -7.62 1.74 -25.89
N SER A 120 -8.16 0.58 -26.27
CA SER A 120 -9.37 -0.02 -25.68
C SER A 120 -9.26 -0.19 -24.16
N TYR A 121 -10.36 -0.06 -23.42
CA TYR A 121 -10.33 -0.30 -21.97
C TYR A 121 -10.12 -1.78 -21.63
N ILE A 122 -10.71 -2.67 -22.44
CA ILE A 122 -10.64 -4.12 -22.23
C ILE A 122 -9.46 -4.66 -23.03
N LYS A 123 -8.54 -5.30 -22.32
CA LYS A 123 -7.36 -5.96 -22.89
C LYS A 123 -7.55 -7.48 -22.90
N PRO A 124 -6.90 -8.21 -23.84
CA PRO A 124 -6.83 -9.66 -23.77
C PRO A 124 -6.35 -10.12 -22.38
N ALA A 125 -6.94 -11.18 -21.85
CA ALA A 125 -6.67 -11.64 -20.48
C ALA A 125 -5.20 -11.99 -20.24
N VAL A 126 -4.49 -12.43 -21.28
CA VAL A 126 -3.05 -12.75 -21.25
C VAL A 126 -2.19 -11.53 -20.89
N VAL A 127 -2.62 -10.31 -21.24
CA VAL A 127 -1.89 -9.08 -20.90
C VAL A 127 -1.80 -8.89 -19.39
N ALA A 128 -2.83 -9.28 -18.63
CA ALA A 128 -2.79 -9.21 -17.17
C ALA A 128 -1.78 -10.19 -16.56
N VAL A 129 -1.54 -11.33 -17.21
CA VAL A 129 -0.50 -12.30 -16.81
C VAL A 129 0.86 -11.70 -17.08
N TRP A 130 1.06 -11.15 -18.28
CA TRP A 130 2.32 -10.49 -18.64
C TRP A 130 2.65 -9.31 -17.75
N ILE A 131 1.70 -8.46 -17.35
CA ILE A 131 2.01 -7.37 -16.40
C ILE A 131 2.56 -7.93 -15.07
N ASN A 132 2.03 -9.05 -14.58
CA ASN A 132 2.58 -9.66 -13.38
C ASN A 132 4.02 -10.14 -13.59
N GLU A 133 4.30 -10.75 -14.74
CA GLU A 133 5.63 -11.25 -15.08
C GLU A 133 6.63 -10.11 -15.32
N LEU A 134 6.27 -9.14 -16.15
CA LEU A 134 7.15 -8.08 -16.62
C LEU A 134 7.40 -7.00 -15.57
N ILE A 135 6.45 -6.78 -14.65
CA ILE A 135 6.50 -5.68 -13.69
C ILE A 135 6.48 -6.22 -12.26
N TYR A 136 5.42 -6.91 -11.85
CA TYR A 136 5.26 -7.27 -10.44
C TYR A 136 6.25 -8.33 -9.93
N ASN A 137 6.72 -9.23 -10.80
CA ASN A 137 7.73 -10.24 -10.44
C ASN A 137 9.15 -9.67 -10.39
N ARG A 138 9.35 -8.41 -10.78
CA ARG A 138 10.64 -7.72 -10.66
C ARG A 138 10.84 -7.11 -9.27
N PHE A 139 9.75 -6.89 -8.54
CA PHE A 139 9.83 -6.58 -7.11
C PHE A 139 10.34 -7.80 -6.33
N SER A 140 10.63 -7.61 -5.04
CA SER A 140 10.94 -8.73 -4.16
C SER A 140 9.81 -9.77 -4.18
N GLN A 141 10.18 -11.05 -4.05
CA GLN A 141 9.29 -12.19 -4.21
C GLN A 141 8.04 -12.13 -3.31
N GLU A 142 8.12 -11.39 -2.21
CA GLU A 142 7.05 -11.24 -1.22
C GLU A 142 6.03 -10.14 -1.57
N VAL A 143 6.36 -9.19 -2.43
CA VAL A 143 5.49 -8.04 -2.75
C VAL A 143 4.23 -8.50 -3.45
N LEU A 144 4.32 -9.31 -4.50
CA LEU A 144 3.14 -9.76 -5.26
C LEU A 144 2.18 -10.62 -4.42
N PRO A 145 2.63 -11.64 -3.64
CA PRO A 145 1.77 -12.34 -2.69
C PRO A 145 1.09 -11.40 -1.71
N THR A 146 1.83 -10.45 -1.13
CA THR A 146 1.29 -9.51 -0.15
C THR A 146 0.24 -8.59 -0.78
N LEU A 147 0.48 -8.09 -2.00
CA LEU A 147 -0.51 -7.32 -2.78
C LEU A 147 -1.78 -8.12 -3.09
N ARG A 148 -1.70 -9.45 -3.24
CA ARG A 148 -2.87 -10.32 -3.43
C ARG A 148 -3.67 -10.51 -2.14
N VAL A 149 -3.01 -10.49 -0.98
CA VAL A 149 -3.69 -10.50 0.34
C VAL A 149 -4.44 -9.20 0.57
N PHE A 150 -3.80 -8.05 0.29
CA PHE A 150 -4.45 -6.73 0.42
C PHE A 150 -5.55 -6.48 -0.61
N ASN A 151 -5.46 -7.09 -1.79
CA ASN A 151 -6.43 -6.94 -2.87
C ASN A 151 -6.96 -8.32 -3.32
N PRO A 152 -7.81 -8.96 -2.49
CA PRO A 152 -8.35 -10.28 -2.77
C PRO A 152 -9.29 -10.24 -3.98
N LYS A 153 -9.42 -11.39 -4.64
CA LYS A 153 -10.43 -11.57 -5.69
C LYS A 153 -11.81 -11.67 -5.03
N ARG A 154 -12.80 -10.99 -5.62
CA ARG A 154 -14.21 -11.12 -5.23
C ARG A 154 -14.81 -12.40 -5.80
N PHE A 155 -16.00 -12.75 -5.32
CA PHE A 155 -16.84 -13.78 -5.93
C PHE A 155 -17.07 -13.40 -7.42
N GLY A 156 -16.60 -14.24 -8.34
CA GLY A 156 -16.55 -13.93 -9.78
C GLY A 156 -15.15 -13.59 -10.34
N GLY A 157 -14.09 -13.65 -9.53
CA GLY A 157 -12.70 -13.64 -9.99
C GLY A 157 -12.09 -12.27 -10.31
N SER A 158 -12.89 -11.20 -10.28
CA SER A 158 -12.41 -9.83 -10.44
C SER A 158 -11.90 -9.24 -9.12
N ARG A 159 -11.01 -8.25 -9.21
CA ARG A 159 -10.52 -7.49 -8.04
C ARG A 159 -11.20 -6.13 -7.99
N ALA A 160 -11.51 -5.68 -6.76
CA ALA A 160 -12.13 -4.38 -6.52
C ALA A 160 -11.24 -3.22 -6.97
N TYR A 161 -9.94 -3.35 -6.72
CA TYR A 161 -8.95 -2.30 -6.90
C TYR A 161 -7.78 -2.80 -7.75
N LYS A 162 -6.85 -1.90 -8.07
CA LYS A 162 -5.61 -2.21 -8.79
C LYS A 162 -4.46 -2.36 -7.81
N HIS A 163 -3.51 -3.25 -8.11
CA HIS A 163 -2.39 -3.53 -7.20
C HIS A 163 -1.51 -2.31 -6.94
N PHE A 164 -1.29 -1.43 -7.92
CA PHE A 164 -0.49 -0.21 -7.72
C PHE A 164 -1.07 0.77 -6.67
N GLN A 165 -2.36 0.67 -6.34
CA GLN A 165 -2.97 1.50 -5.27
C GLN A 165 -2.52 1.08 -3.87
N PHE A 166 -1.87 -0.07 -3.71
CA PHE A 166 -1.37 -0.56 -2.42
C PHE A 166 0.15 -0.43 -2.30
N LEU A 167 0.81 0.14 -3.30
CA LEU A 167 2.22 0.50 -3.23
C LEU A 167 2.37 1.89 -2.59
N ASN A 168 3.45 2.09 -1.85
CA ASN A 168 3.88 3.41 -1.38
C ASN A 168 4.40 4.27 -2.55
N ALA A 169 4.83 5.50 -2.28
CA ALA A 169 5.34 6.39 -3.32
C ALA A 169 6.59 5.82 -4.03
N GLU A 170 7.50 5.16 -3.29
CA GLU A 170 8.72 4.57 -3.84
C GLU A 170 8.41 3.38 -4.75
N GLY A 171 7.58 2.44 -4.30
CA GLY A 171 7.15 1.28 -5.09
C GLY A 171 6.31 1.68 -6.30
N GLN A 172 5.59 2.80 -6.23
CA GLN A 172 4.96 3.39 -7.40
C GLN A 172 5.99 3.95 -8.40
N ALA A 173 7.05 4.61 -7.93
CA ALA A 173 8.13 5.08 -8.79
C ALA A 173 8.92 3.91 -9.42
N GLU A 174 9.22 2.86 -8.65
CA GLU A 174 9.83 1.63 -9.17
C GLU A 174 8.95 0.95 -10.24
N LEU A 175 7.63 0.92 -10.03
CA LEU A 175 6.69 0.38 -11.02
C LEU A 175 6.77 1.14 -12.34
N GLU A 176 6.90 2.47 -12.28
CA GLU A 176 7.04 3.32 -13.46
C GLU A 176 8.40 3.11 -14.14
N GLN A 177 9.47 3.00 -13.37
CA GLN A 177 10.79 2.66 -13.88
C GLN A 177 10.75 1.30 -14.61
N TYR A 178 10.15 0.26 -14.02
CA TYR A 178 10.07 -1.05 -14.63
C TYR A 178 9.25 -1.04 -15.93
N ARG A 179 8.18 -0.24 -15.97
CA ARG A 179 7.39 -0.01 -17.18
C ARG A 179 8.24 0.62 -18.27
N ASP A 180 8.98 1.68 -17.95
CA ASP A 180 9.74 2.46 -18.93
C ASP A 180 10.94 1.67 -19.46
N GLU A 181 11.63 0.91 -18.61
CA GLU A 181 12.67 -0.03 -19.02
C GLU A 181 12.12 -1.14 -19.94
N ALA A 182 10.94 -1.68 -19.61
CA ALA A 182 10.29 -2.68 -20.45
C ALA A 182 9.93 -2.11 -21.82
N ILE A 183 9.42 -0.87 -21.88
CA ILE A 183 9.13 -0.17 -23.15
C ILE A 183 10.41 0.01 -23.97
N ALA A 184 11.48 0.52 -23.35
CA ALA A 184 12.75 0.74 -24.02
C ALA A 184 13.29 -0.58 -24.61
N LEU A 185 13.18 -1.69 -23.87
CA LEU A 185 13.60 -2.99 -24.37
C LEU A 185 12.69 -3.50 -25.50
N MET A 186 11.36 -3.35 -25.37
CA MET A 186 10.41 -3.73 -26.41
C MET A 186 10.72 -3.03 -27.75
N GLN A 187 11.08 -1.74 -27.72
CA GLN A 187 11.43 -0.97 -28.91
C GLN A 187 12.65 -1.51 -29.67
N THR A 188 13.58 -2.18 -28.98
CA THR A 188 14.75 -2.82 -29.62
C THR A 188 14.46 -4.19 -30.21
N CYS A 189 13.27 -4.74 -29.98
CA CYS A 189 12.91 -6.11 -30.35
C CYS A 189 11.89 -6.13 -31.51
N SER A 190 11.97 -7.18 -32.32
CA SER A 190 11.04 -7.40 -33.43
C SER A 190 9.92 -8.38 -33.07
N THR A 191 10.19 -9.33 -32.17
CA THR A 191 9.22 -10.35 -31.76
C THR A 191 9.00 -10.37 -30.24
N TRP A 192 7.83 -10.82 -29.81
CA TRP A 192 7.53 -10.99 -28.38
C TRP A 192 8.49 -11.96 -27.68
N TYR A 193 8.87 -13.03 -28.37
CA TYR A 193 9.83 -14.02 -27.86
C TYR A 193 11.20 -13.39 -27.58
N GLU A 194 11.74 -12.65 -28.56
CA GLU A 194 13.03 -11.96 -28.42
C GLU A 194 13.03 -10.98 -27.23
N PHE A 195 11.96 -10.20 -27.09
CA PHE A 195 11.78 -9.29 -25.96
C PHE A 195 11.82 -10.04 -24.63
N ARG A 196 11.07 -11.14 -24.51
CA ARG A 196 10.98 -11.93 -23.28
C ARG A 196 12.31 -12.61 -22.94
N ALA A 197 13.03 -13.11 -23.94
CA ALA A 197 14.36 -13.69 -23.76
C ALA A 197 15.37 -12.64 -23.29
N LYS A 198 15.41 -11.46 -23.91
CA LYS A 198 16.28 -10.36 -23.47
C LYS A 198 15.92 -9.88 -22.07
N LEU A 199 14.63 -9.74 -21.75
CA LEU A 199 14.20 -9.31 -20.42
C LEU A 199 14.59 -10.32 -19.34
N PHE A 200 14.51 -11.62 -19.63
CA PHE A 200 15.00 -12.66 -18.73
C PHE A 200 16.50 -12.53 -18.48
N VAL A 201 17.30 -12.31 -19.52
CA VAL A 201 18.75 -12.13 -19.38
C VAL A 201 19.09 -10.92 -18.52
N VAL A 202 18.38 -9.80 -18.70
CA VAL A 202 18.67 -8.54 -17.99
C VAL A 202 18.16 -8.56 -16.54
N HIS A 203 16.96 -9.10 -16.30
CA HIS A 203 16.26 -8.96 -15.02
C HIS A 203 15.89 -10.29 -14.33
N SER A 204 16.32 -11.43 -14.87
CA SER A 204 16.03 -12.77 -14.33
C SER A 204 14.53 -13.06 -14.09
N VAL A 205 13.66 -12.43 -14.88
CA VAL A 205 12.19 -12.60 -14.79
C VAL A 205 11.80 -14.02 -15.22
N PRO A 206 10.96 -14.76 -14.47
CA PRO A 206 10.62 -16.14 -14.80
C PRO A 206 10.07 -16.29 -16.22
N TYR A 207 10.89 -16.85 -17.10
CA TYR A 207 10.55 -17.12 -18.49
C TYR A 207 11.33 -18.34 -18.98
N GLN A 208 10.62 -19.30 -19.58
CA GLN A 208 11.22 -20.50 -20.14
C GLN A 208 11.76 -20.20 -21.55
N VAL A 209 13.06 -19.92 -21.63
CA VAL A 209 13.73 -19.64 -22.92
C VAL A 209 13.98 -20.92 -23.71
N GLU A 210 14.27 -22.03 -23.04
CA GLU A 210 14.74 -23.27 -23.69
C GLU A 210 13.67 -24.02 -24.48
N LEU A 211 12.39 -23.67 -24.35
CA LEU A 211 11.32 -24.40 -25.06
C LEU A 211 11.34 -24.19 -26.59
N PHE A 212 12.00 -23.13 -27.06
CA PHE A 212 11.99 -22.71 -28.48
C PHE A 212 13.38 -22.43 -29.05
N ALA A 213 14.44 -22.81 -28.33
CA ALA A 213 15.80 -22.77 -28.87
C ALA A 213 15.94 -23.90 -29.90
N GLN A 214 15.78 -23.57 -31.19
CA GLN A 214 16.11 -24.45 -32.32
C GLN A 214 17.52 -24.13 -32.81
#